data_AF-A0A233V5E8-F1
#
_entry.id   AF-A0A233V5E8-F1
#
_cell.length_a   1.000
_cell.length_b   1.000
_cell.length_c   1.000
_cell.angle_alpha   90.00
_cell.angle_beta   90.00
_cell.angle_gamma   90.00
#
_symmetry.space_group_name_H-M   'P 1'
#
loop_
_entity.id
_entity.type
_entity.pdbx_description
1 polymer ?
#
loop_
_entity_poly.entity_id
_entity_poly.type
_entity_poly.pdbx_seq_one_letter_code
_entity_poly.pdbx_strand_id
1 'polypeptide(L)'
;MNTDDFDYELDEKFIAQTPLDKRDESKLMIMDRFNGNTEIKKFYNIIDYLNPGDVLVCNNTRVIPARLFGHRPGKEEKIEVLLLQQTEDKWECLVKPGKKMKLGQVIEFSDKVSAKVVDITEDGSRILKFDYEGIFEERLDELGNMPLPPYIKEKLNDKERYQTVYSKHKGSAAAPTAGLHFTNELLESIKEKGIYVVFLTLHVGLGTFRPVKVDDVKDHHMHSEYYTISQEAVDIINRQKSEGHKIIAVGTTSVRTLETVTHNNNSKLVAESGWTDIFIYPGFEFNIVDSLITNFHLPKSTLMMLVSAFSKKEYIFDAYEKAKQNDFRFFSFGDAMFINGGKNV
;
A
#
# COMPACT_ATOMS: atom_id res chain seq x y z
N MET A 1 -8.05 -10.07 -20.92
CA MET A 1 -8.11 -10.80 -19.63
C MET A 1 -9.18 -10.07 -18.85
N ASN A 2 -10.23 -10.75 -18.39
CA ASN A 2 -11.37 -10.03 -17.83
C ASN A 2 -11.13 -9.72 -16.36
N THR A 3 -11.56 -8.55 -15.88
CA THR A 3 -11.52 -8.20 -14.46
C THR A 3 -12.28 -9.23 -13.59
N ASP A 4 -13.35 -9.82 -14.12
CA ASP A 4 -14.12 -10.88 -13.44
C ASP A 4 -13.33 -12.18 -13.25
N ASP A 5 -12.23 -12.38 -13.99
CA ASP A 5 -11.33 -13.52 -13.77
C ASP A 5 -10.63 -13.46 -12.39
N PHE A 6 -10.70 -12.31 -11.72
CA PHE A 6 -10.13 -12.02 -10.40
C PHE A 6 -11.19 -11.83 -9.30
N ASP A 7 -12.43 -12.26 -9.56
CA ASP A 7 -13.51 -12.23 -8.58
C ASP A 7 -13.47 -13.45 -7.66
N TYR A 8 -13.83 -13.26 -6.41
CA TYR A 8 -14.07 -14.35 -5.47
C TYR A 8 -15.01 -13.88 -4.35
N GLU A 9 -15.76 -14.81 -3.78
CA GLU A 9 -16.69 -14.48 -2.71
C GLU A 9 -15.96 -14.19 -1.40
N LEU A 10 -16.17 -12.99 -0.86
CA LEU A 10 -15.62 -12.57 0.42
C LEU A 10 -16.69 -11.91 1.28
N ASP A 11 -17.11 -12.61 2.32
CA ASP A 11 -18.06 -12.11 3.33
C ASP A 11 -17.41 -10.96 4.15
N GLU A 12 -18.18 -9.90 4.43
CA GLU A 12 -17.76 -8.76 5.23
C GLU A 12 -17.18 -9.17 6.59
N LYS A 13 -17.62 -10.32 7.16
CA LYS A 13 -17.11 -10.84 8.43
C LYS A 13 -15.60 -11.13 8.44
N PHE A 14 -15.00 -11.39 7.27
CA PHE A 14 -13.57 -11.64 7.15
C PHE A 14 -12.75 -10.34 7.11
N ILE A 15 -13.38 -9.18 6.93
CA ILE A 15 -12.70 -7.90 6.80
C ILE A 15 -12.33 -7.35 8.18
N ALA A 16 -11.03 -7.35 8.50
CA ALA A 16 -10.56 -6.82 9.77
C ALA A 16 -10.87 -5.33 9.90
N GLN A 17 -11.69 -4.98 10.90
CA GLN A 17 -12.00 -3.58 11.22
C GLN A 17 -10.96 -2.94 12.14
N THR A 18 -10.27 -3.75 12.94
CA THR A 18 -9.22 -3.30 13.86
C THR A 18 -7.98 -4.20 13.77
N PRO A 19 -6.78 -3.64 14.00
CA PRO A 19 -5.56 -4.44 14.11
C PRO A 19 -5.56 -5.26 15.39
N LEU A 20 -4.85 -6.41 15.39
CA LEU A 20 -4.60 -7.19 16.62
C LEU A 20 -3.76 -6.39 17.60
N ASP A 21 -3.94 -6.59 18.91
CA ASP A 21 -3.14 -5.92 19.94
C ASP A 21 -1.64 -6.11 19.71
N LYS A 22 -1.23 -7.37 19.49
CA LYS A 22 0.12 -7.75 19.06
C LYS A 22 0.15 -8.04 17.57
N ARG A 23 0.91 -7.23 16.84
CA ARG A 23 0.92 -7.20 15.37
C ARG A 23 1.52 -8.45 14.74
N ASP A 24 2.52 -9.03 15.38
CA ASP A 24 3.26 -10.22 14.95
C ASP A 24 2.58 -11.54 15.34
N GLU A 25 1.48 -11.49 16.10
CA GLU A 25 0.62 -12.64 16.40
C GLU A 25 -0.48 -12.86 15.34
N SER A 26 -0.50 -12.07 14.26
CA SER A 26 -1.37 -12.31 13.10
C SER A 26 -1.08 -13.67 12.47
N LYS A 27 -2.09 -14.27 11.81
CA LYS A 27 -1.85 -15.51 11.05
C LYS A 27 -0.96 -15.19 9.86
N LEU A 28 -0.11 -16.15 9.50
CA LEU A 28 0.75 -16.08 8.33
C LEU A 28 0.50 -17.32 7.48
N MET A 29 0.02 -17.13 6.26
CA MET A 29 -0.01 -18.20 5.27
C MET A 29 1.30 -18.20 4.49
N ILE A 30 2.06 -19.27 4.62
CA ILE A 30 3.21 -19.54 3.76
C ILE A 30 2.69 -20.24 2.52
N MET A 31 3.05 -19.76 1.34
CA MET A 31 2.72 -20.41 0.08
C MET A 31 3.96 -20.55 -0.79
N ASP A 32 4.22 -21.74 -1.32
CA ASP A 32 5.21 -21.94 -2.36
C ASP A 32 4.68 -21.42 -3.71
N ARG A 33 5.46 -20.55 -4.35
CA ARG A 33 5.09 -19.87 -5.60
C ARG A 33 4.81 -20.84 -6.77
N PHE A 34 5.49 -21.98 -6.82
CA PHE A 34 5.55 -22.86 -8.00
C PHE A 34 4.62 -24.07 -7.93
N ASN A 35 4.34 -24.56 -6.72
CA ASN A 35 3.47 -25.72 -6.52
C ASN A 35 2.19 -25.42 -5.72
N GLY A 36 2.05 -24.23 -5.13
CA GLY A 36 0.83 -23.84 -4.40
C GLY A 36 0.65 -24.52 -3.04
N ASN A 37 1.66 -25.24 -2.54
CA ASN A 37 1.62 -25.82 -1.20
C ASN A 37 1.55 -24.70 -0.16
N THR A 38 0.67 -24.88 0.83
CA THR A 38 0.37 -23.88 1.85
C THR A 38 0.62 -24.42 3.25
N GLU A 39 1.17 -23.59 4.12
CA GLU A 39 1.31 -23.84 5.56
C GLU A 39 0.79 -22.63 6.36
N ILE A 40 0.21 -22.86 7.53
CA ILE A 40 -0.29 -21.80 8.41
C ILE A 40 0.63 -21.67 9.62
N LYS A 41 1.10 -20.45 9.86
CA LYS A 41 1.98 -20.04 10.96
C LYS A 41 1.44 -18.79 11.65
N LYS A 42 2.21 -18.28 12.62
CA LYS A 42 2.11 -16.91 13.11
C LYS A 42 3.13 -16.02 12.42
N PHE A 43 2.86 -14.73 12.34
CA PHE A 43 3.74 -13.81 11.61
C PHE A 43 5.15 -13.76 12.16
N TYR A 44 5.35 -13.85 13.48
CA TYR A 44 6.70 -13.93 14.07
C TYR A 44 7.53 -15.12 13.55
N ASN A 45 6.91 -16.19 13.03
CA ASN A 45 7.63 -17.31 12.42
C ASN A 45 8.23 -16.96 11.04
N ILE A 46 7.96 -15.78 10.48
CA ILE A 46 8.53 -15.38 9.18
C ILE A 46 10.06 -15.51 9.16
N ILE A 47 10.71 -15.23 10.30
CA ILE A 47 12.16 -15.35 10.44
C ILE A 47 12.67 -16.75 10.09
N ASP A 48 11.88 -17.80 10.31
CA ASP A 48 12.23 -19.20 10.02
C ASP A 48 12.32 -19.49 8.51
N TYR A 49 11.72 -18.63 7.68
CA TYR A 49 11.69 -18.76 6.22
C TYR A 49 12.68 -17.83 5.51
N LEU A 50 13.47 -17.06 6.28
CA LEU A 50 14.52 -16.18 5.78
C LEU A 50 15.90 -16.76 6.08
N ASN A 51 16.85 -16.56 5.16
CA ASN A 51 18.22 -17.05 5.29
C ASN A 51 19.22 -15.90 5.44
N PRO A 52 20.36 -16.10 6.12
CA PRO A 52 21.43 -15.10 6.13
C PRO A 52 21.81 -14.63 4.72
N GLY A 53 21.96 -13.32 4.56
CA GLY A 53 22.21 -12.63 3.28
C GLY A 53 20.95 -12.26 2.49
N ASP A 54 19.78 -12.83 2.82
CA ASP A 54 18.52 -12.37 2.22
C ASP A 54 18.26 -10.89 2.54
N VAL A 55 17.49 -10.22 1.68
CA VAL A 55 17.16 -8.79 1.81
C VAL A 55 15.65 -8.60 1.93
N LEU A 56 15.20 -8.04 3.05
CA LEU A 56 13.84 -7.51 3.20
C LEU A 56 13.80 -6.06 2.72
N VAL A 57 12.98 -5.80 1.70
CA VAL A 57 12.77 -4.45 1.14
C VAL A 57 11.44 -3.89 1.62
N CYS A 58 11.52 -2.88 2.49
CA CYS A 58 10.39 -2.32 3.21
C CYS A 58 10.04 -0.91 2.71
N ASN A 59 8.73 -0.63 2.52
CA ASN A 59 8.27 0.73 2.25
C ASN A 59 8.15 1.54 3.56
N ASN A 60 8.99 2.56 3.74
CA ASN A 60 9.04 3.40 4.95
C ASN A 60 8.20 4.69 4.84
N THR A 61 7.27 4.75 3.90
CA THR A 61 6.29 5.85 3.80
C THR A 61 5.48 5.95 5.10
N ARG A 62 5.11 7.17 5.47
CA ARG A 62 4.32 7.49 6.67
C ARG A 62 3.03 8.19 6.25
N VAL A 63 1.91 7.70 6.79
CA VAL A 63 0.58 8.25 6.48
C VAL A 63 0.44 9.63 7.11
N ILE A 64 -0.02 10.61 6.34
CA ILE A 64 -0.38 11.94 6.82
C ILE A 64 -1.88 12.01 7.15
N PRO A 65 -2.32 12.86 8.09
CA PRO A 65 -3.73 13.05 8.42
C PRO A 65 -4.47 13.85 7.31
N ALA A 66 -4.46 13.33 6.09
CA ALA A 66 -4.92 13.97 4.87
C ALA A 66 -6.46 14.06 4.71
N ARG A 67 -7.26 13.62 5.70
CA ARG A 67 -8.73 13.71 5.64
C ARG A 67 -9.22 14.90 6.45
N LEU A 68 -9.75 15.90 5.74
CA LEU A 68 -10.35 17.10 6.30
C LEU A 68 -11.88 17.04 6.20
N PHE A 69 -12.56 17.65 7.18
CA PHE A 69 -13.99 17.85 7.15
C PHE A 69 -14.29 19.34 7.24
N GLY A 70 -15.15 19.82 6.34
CA GLY A 70 -15.54 21.22 6.29
C GLY A 70 -16.97 21.39 5.79
N HIS A 71 -17.34 22.63 5.51
CA HIS A 71 -18.65 23.00 4.99
C HIS A 71 -18.53 24.16 4.01
N ARG A 72 -19.62 24.50 3.31
CA ARG A 72 -19.65 25.75 2.54
C ARG A 72 -19.94 26.93 3.46
N PRO A 73 -19.50 28.14 3.11
CA PRO A 73 -19.83 29.35 3.84
C PRO A 73 -21.34 29.45 4.10
N GLY A 74 -21.72 29.61 5.37
CA GLY A 74 -23.11 29.75 5.81
C GLY A 74 -23.98 28.48 5.68
N LYS A 75 -23.39 27.28 5.54
CA LYS A 75 -24.13 26.01 5.45
C LYS A 75 -23.67 25.00 6.49
N GLU A 76 -24.59 24.20 7.01
CA GLU A 76 -24.29 23.14 7.99
C GLU A 76 -23.94 21.78 7.35
N GLU A 77 -23.70 21.73 6.04
CA GLU A 77 -23.44 20.46 5.37
C GLU A 77 -22.02 19.94 5.61
N LYS A 78 -21.88 18.63 5.76
CA LYS A 78 -20.58 17.99 5.89
C LYS A 78 -19.97 17.69 4.51
N ILE A 79 -18.81 18.27 4.25
CA ILE A 79 -17.96 18.01 3.09
C ILE A 79 -16.69 17.33 3.59
N GLU A 80 -16.44 16.14 3.09
CA GLU A 80 -15.20 15.41 3.29
C GLU A 80 -14.23 15.72 2.15
N VAL A 81 -13.02 16.11 2.51
CA VAL A 81 -11.91 16.38 1.59
C VAL A 81 -10.76 15.46 1.96
N LEU A 82 -10.17 14.85 0.95
CA LEU A 82 -9.12 13.88 1.13
C LEU A 82 -7.96 14.24 0.20
N LEU A 83 -6.87 14.70 0.79
CA LEU A 83 -5.68 15.12 0.05
C LEU A 83 -5.04 13.90 -0.63
N LEU A 84 -4.72 14.03 -1.92
CA LEU A 84 -4.04 12.99 -2.71
C LEU A 84 -2.61 13.40 -3.01
N GLN A 85 -2.45 14.49 -3.76
CA GLN A 85 -1.15 14.93 -4.27
C GLN A 85 -1.05 16.44 -4.19
N GLN A 86 0.10 16.92 -3.72
CA GLN A 86 0.43 18.34 -3.72
C GLN A 86 1.17 18.71 -5.01
N THR A 87 0.77 19.83 -5.60
CA THR A 87 1.48 20.51 -6.69
C THR A 87 1.56 21.99 -6.34
N GLU A 88 2.75 22.46 -5.98
CA GLU A 88 2.99 23.83 -5.50
C GLU A 88 2.05 24.21 -4.34
N ASP A 89 1.16 25.19 -4.55
CA ASP A 89 0.17 25.70 -3.59
C ASP A 89 -1.21 25.04 -3.73
N LYS A 90 -1.31 23.97 -4.54
CA LYS A 90 -2.55 23.25 -4.83
C LYS A 90 -2.46 21.79 -4.41
N TRP A 91 -3.62 21.23 -4.18
CA TRP A 91 -3.79 19.82 -3.86
C TRP A 91 -4.85 19.21 -4.75
N GLU A 92 -4.52 18.11 -5.39
CA GLU A 92 -5.53 17.19 -5.90
C GLU A 92 -6.20 16.48 -4.72
N CYS A 93 -7.53 16.50 -4.70
CA CYS A 93 -8.33 16.01 -3.59
C CYS A 93 -9.53 15.19 -4.07
N LEU A 94 -9.86 14.14 -3.32
CA LEU A 94 -11.20 13.53 -3.41
C LEU A 94 -12.16 14.28 -2.50
N VAL A 95 -13.31 14.65 -3.06
CA VAL A 95 -14.30 15.44 -2.33
C VAL A 95 -15.66 14.76 -2.33
N LYS A 96 -16.25 14.62 -1.15
CA LYS A 96 -17.56 14.00 -0.94
C LYS A 96 -18.46 14.91 -0.09
N PRO A 97 -19.64 15.34 -0.58
CA PRO A 97 -20.22 15.07 -1.90
C PRO A 97 -19.64 15.96 -3.02
N GLY A 98 -18.86 15.38 -3.93
CA GLY A 98 -18.17 16.12 -5.00
C GLY A 98 -19.09 16.84 -5.99
N LYS A 99 -20.33 16.37 -6.17
CA LYS A 99 -21.34 17.04 -7.03
C LYS A 99 -21.68 18.46 -6.57
N LYS A 100 -21.50 18.77 -5.28
CA LYS A 100 -21.75 20.10 -4.72
C LYS A 100 -20.56 21.04 -4.89
N MET A 101 -19.35 20.50 -5.08
CA MET A 101 -18.10 21.26 -5.18
C MET A 101 -17.73 21.49 -6.63
N LYS A 102 -18.33 22.54 -7.21
CA LYS A 102 -18.03 23.03 -8.56
C LYS A 102 -16.87 24.04 -8.53
N LEU A 103 -16.31 24.34 -9.69
CA LEU A 103 -15.32 25.42 -9.88
C LEU A 103 -15.74 26.69 -9.13
N GLY A 104 -14.79 27.28 -8.39
CA GLY A 104 -14.96 28.50 -7.62
C GLY A 104 -15.63 28.34 -6.25
N GLN A 105 -16.19 27.17 -5.91
CA GLN A 105 -16.74 26.93 -4.57
C GLN A 105 -15.64 26.94 -3.50
N VAL A 106 -15.99 27.43 -2.31
CA VAL A 106 -15.11 27.50 -1.13
C VAL A 106 -15.58 26.50 -0.09
N ILE A 107 -14.63 25.84 0.56
CA ILE A 107 -14.82 24.93 1.69
C ILE A 107 -14.11 25.55 2.89
N GLU A 108 -14.84 25.76 3.98
CA GLU A 108 -14.31 26.21 5.26
C GLU A 108 -14.08 24.99 6.15
N PHE A 109 -12.86 24.83 6.67
CA PHE A 109 -12.48 23.75 7.58
C PHE A 109 -12.36 24.24 9.03
N SER A 110 -11.96 25.52 9.19
CA SER A 110 -11.91 26.26 10.45
C SER A 110 -11.82 27.76 10.14
N ASP A 111 -11.81 28.61 11.17
CA ASP A 111 -11.60 30.05 11.03
C ASP A 111 -10.24 30.41 10.40
N LYS A 112 -9.28 29.48 10.41
CA LYS A 112 -7.90 29.67 9.94
C LYS A 112 -7.56 28.94 8.65
N VAL A 113 -8.48 28.11 8.14
CA VAL A 113 -8.19 27.23 6.99
C VAL A 113 -9.44 27.10 6.13
N SER A 114 -9.30 27.52 4.87
CA SER A 114 -10.28 27.30 3.82
C SER A 114 -9.61 26.78 2.55
N ALA A 115 -10.40 26.29 1.60
CA ALA A 115 -9.89 25.97 0.28
C ALA A 115 -10.90 26.29 -0.82
N LYS A 116 -10.40 26.72 -1.97
CA LYS A 116 -11.20 27.01 -3.16
C LYS A 116 -10.98 25.95 -4.22
N VAL A 117 -12.06 25.46 -4.83
CA VAL A 117 -12.01 24.61 -6.01
C VAL A 117 -11.52 25.45 -7.19
N VAL A 118 -10.29 25.18 -7.65
CA VAL A 118 -9.67 25.89 -8.78
C VAL A 118 -9.72 25.07 -10.06
N ASP A 119 -9.82 23.74 -9.97
CA ASP A 119 -9.99 22.88 -11.15
C ASP A 119 -10.75 21.57 -10.83
N ILE A 120 -11.18 20.85 -11.86
CA ILE A 120 -11.82 19.54 -11.80
C ILE A 120 -11.14 18.64 -12.85
N THR A 121 -10.49 17.58 -12.40
CA THR A 121 -9.81 16.59 -13.26
C THR A 121 -10.82 15.71 -13.99
N GLU A 122 -10.39 15.04 -15.07
CA GLU A 122 -11.24 14.14 -15.88
C GLU A 122 -11.82 12.98 -15.06
N ASP A 123 -11.08 12.46 -14.08
CA ASP A 123 -11.52 11.39 -13.17
C ASP A 123 -12.50 11.88 -12.09
N GLY A 124 -12.79 13.19 -12.08
CA GLY A 124 -13.71 13.79 -11.14
C GLY A 124 -13.12 14.02 -9.74
N SER A 125 -11.80 14.17 -9.61
CA SER A 125 -11.15 14.77 -8.44
C SER A 125 -11.27 16.30 -8.48
N ARG A 126 -10.91 16.99 -7.39
CA ARG A 126 -10.92 18.46 -7.33
C ARG A 126 -9.51 18.96 -7.06
N ILE A 127 -9.08 19.98 -7.80
CA ILE A 127 -7.88 20.72 -7.46
C ILE A 127 -8.29 21.84 -6.51
N LEU A 128 -7.79 21.78 -5.28
CA LEU A 128 -8.07 22.74 -4.23
C LEU A 128 -6.83 23.62 -4.02
N LYS A 129 -7.04 24.94 -4.00
CA LYS A 129 -6.05 25.90 -3.50
C LYS A 129 -6.42 26.25 -2.07
N PHE A 130 -5.52 25.94 -1.13
CA PHE A 130 -5.73 26.20 0.29
C PHE A 130 -5.34 27.64 0.65
N ASP A 131 -6.11 28.22 1.56
CA ASP A 131 -5.85 29.50 2.20
C ASP A 131 -5.78 29.27 3.71
N TYR A 132 -4.64 29.60 4.32
CA TYR A 132 -4.35 29.25 5.70
C TYR A 132 -3.35 30.21 6.34
N GLU A 133 -3.43 30.32 7.67
CA GLU A 133 -2.44 31.05 8.47
C GLU A 133 -1.32 30.12 8.99
N GLY A 134 -0.06 30.52 8.81
CA GLY A 134 1.11 29.80 9.32
C GLY A 134 1.60 28.69 8.38
N ILE A 135 1.94 27.53 8.96
CA ILE A 135 2.50 26.37 8.24
C ILE A 135 1.37 25.37 7.94
N PHE A 136 1.25 24.93 6.68
CA PHE A 136 0.15 24.06 6.24
C PHE A 136 0.13 22.73 6.99
N GLU A 137 1.30 22.14 7.22
CA GLU A 137 1.46 20.85 7.88
C GLU A 137 0.98 20.89 9.34
N GLU A 138 1.18 22.00 10.05
CA GLU A 138 0.65 22.17 11.40
C GLU A 138 -0.87 22.22 11.40
N ARG A 139 -1.46 22.93 10.42
CA ARG A 139 -2.92 22.99 10.25
C ARG A 139 -3.50 21.64 9.86
N LEU A 140 -2.77 20.86 9.06
CA LEU A 140 -3.16 19.50 8.71
C LEU A 140 -3.05 18.57 9.93
N ASP A 141 -2.04 18.70 10.77
CA ASP A 141 -1.92 17.91 12.00
C ASP A 141 -3.03 18.27 13.02
N GLU A 142 -3.46 19.53 13.07
CA GLU A 142 -4.57 20.01 13.92
C GLU A 142 -5.96 19.56 13.45
N LEU A 143 -6.27 19.75 12.15
CA LEU A 143 -7.61 19.54 11.59
C LEU A 143 -7.79 18.15 10.96
N GLY A 144 -6.68 17.55 10.57
CA GLY A 144 -6.63 16.33 9.79
C GLY A 144 -7.02 15.09 10.58
N ASN A 145 -7.66 14.18 9.87
CA ASN A 145 -8.01 12.86 10.35
C ASN A 145 -7.21 11.82 9.56
N MET A 146 -6.85 10.72 10.24
CA MET A 146 -6.17 9.60 9.59
C MET A 146 -7.07 9.04 8.48
N PRO A 147 -6.64 9.07 7.21
CA PRO A 147 -7.41 8.48 6.13
C PRO A 147 -7.36 6.96 6.22
N LEU A 148 -8.40 6.37 6.81
CA LEU A 148 -8.59 4.93 6.77
C LEU A 148 -9.25 4.50 5.45
N PRO A 149 -8.89 3.33 4.90
CA PRO A 149 -9.56 2.75 3.75
C PRO A 149 -11.09 2.68 3.95
N PRO A 150 -11.89 2.81 2.88
CA PRO A 150 -13.34 2.98 2.99
C PRO A 150 -14.08 1.76 3.60
N TYR A 151 -13.46 0.58 3.59
CA TYR A 151 -13.99 -0.64 4.20
C TYR A 151 -13.74 -0.74 5.72
N ILE A 152 -12.90 0.13 6.29
CA ILE A 152 -12.71 0.25 7.74
C ILE A 152 -13.66 1.31 8.26
N LYS A 153 -14.70 0.86 8.98
CA LYS A 153 -15.74 1.70 9.57
C LYS A 153 -15.38 2.13 11.00
N GLU A 154 -14.59 1.31 11.68
CA GLU A 154 -14.16 1.55 13.06
C GLU A 154 -13.14 2.69 13.16
N LYS A 155 -13.21 3.45 14.26
CA LYS A 155 -12.19 4.44 14.59
C LYS A 155 -11.06 3.74 15.35
N LEU A 156 -9.83 4.08 15.01
CA LEU A 156 -8.68 3.64 15.79
C LEU A 156 -8.54 4.48 17.05
N ASN A 157 -8.40 3.82 18.20
CA ASN A 157 -8.05 4.47 19.46
C ASN A 157 -6.63 5.05 19.41
N ASP A 158 -5.69 4.30 18.81
CA ASP A 158 -4.32 4.72 18.59
C ASP A 158 -4.04 4.82 17.08
N LYS A 159 -3.75 6.04 16.61
CA LYS A 159 -3.47 6.33 15.20
C LYS A 159 -2.15 5.70 14.73
N GLU A 160 -1.17 5.49 15.62
CA GLU A 160 0.09 4.82 15.28
C GLU A 160 -0.15 3.34 14.93
N ARG A 161 -1.32 2.79 15.27
CA ARG A 161 -1.71 1.45 14.83
C ARG A 161 -1.78 1.30 13.30
N TYR A 162 -1.99 2.40 12.59
CA TYR A 162 -1.96 2.47 11.13
C TYR A 162 -0.64 3.03 10.57
N GLN A 163 0.46 2.85 11.30
CA GLN A 163 1.82 3.14 10.83
C GLN A 163 2.70 1.92 11.03
N THR A 164 3.66 1.71 10.13
CA THR A 164 4.72 0.72 10.35
C THR A 164 5.70 1.25 11.40
N VAL A 165 6.30 0.35 12.17
CA VAL A 165 7.27 0.71 13.24
C VAL A 165 8.52 1.40 12.71
N TYR A 166 8.75 1.33 11.40
CA TYR A 166 9.87 1.93 10.67
C TYR A 166 9.45 3.06 9.71
N SER A 167 8.21 3.56 9.81
CA SER A 167 7.73 4.67 8.97
C SER A 167 8.51 5.96 9.27
N LYS A 168 8.93 6.68 8.22
CA LYS A 168 9.80 7.87 8.33
C LYS A 168 9.35 9.03 7.43
N HIS A 169 9.03 8.76 6.17
CA HIS A 169 8.79 9.81 5.18
C HIS A 169 7.30 10.13 5.05
N LYS A 170 6.87 11.28 5.58
CA LYS A 170 5.49 11.78 5.47
C LYS A 170 5.12 12.01 3.99
N GLY A 171 3.94 11.55 3.58
CA GLY A 171 3.39 11.83 2.25
C GLY A 171 2.34 10.82 1.77
N SER A 172 2.17 9.70 2.47
CA SER A 172 1.18 8.69 2.08
C SER A 172 -0.22 9.04 2.53
N ALA A 173 -1.22 8.70 1.71
CA ALA A 173 -2.62 8.68 2.13
C ALA A 173 -3.07 7.29 2.64
N ALA A 174 -2.20 6.28 2.50
CA ALA A 174 -2.45 4.92 2.98
C ALA A 174 -1.15 4.27 3.49
N ALA A 175 -1.28 3.39 4.48
CA ALA A 175 -0.14 2.68 5.05
C ALA A 175 0.24 1.47 4.18
N PRO A 176 1.54 1.11 4.10
CA PRO A 176 1.97 -0.14 3.49
C PRO A 176 1.66 -1.30 4.44
N THR A 177 0.44 -1.85 4.34
CA THR A 177 -0.16 -2.65 5.41
C THR A 177 0.51 -3.99 5.70
N ALA A 178 1.23 -4.55 4.72
CA ALA A 178 2.05 -5.75 4.94
C ALA A 178 3.20 -5.50 5.93
N GLY A 179 3.67 -4.25 6.02
CA GLY A 179 4.67 -3.82 6.98
C GLY A 179 4.14 -3.68 8.41
N LEU A 180 2.81 -3.60 8.59
CA LEU A 180 2.19 -3.37 9.90
C LEU A 180 2.30 -4.56 10.85
N HIS A 181 2.66 -5.75 10.33
CA HIS A 181 2.82 -6.97 11.11
C HIS A 181 4.17 -7.05 11.83
N PHE A 182 5.17 -6.27 11.37
CA PHE A 182 6.49 -6.25 11.99
C PHE A 182 6.49 -5.45 13.29
N THR A 183 7.15 -6.02 14.29
CA THR A 183 7.53 -5.36 15.54
C THR A 183 9.01 -4.94 15.48
N ASN A 184 9.43 -4.03 16.37
CA ASN A 184 10.84 -3.64 16.43
C ASN A 184 11.72 -4.83 16.84
N GLU A 185 11.21 -5.64 17.76
CA GLU A 185 11.84 -6.86 18.27
C GLU A 185 12.05 -7.87 17.14
N LEU A 186 11.02 -8.15 16.33
CA LEU A 186 11.13 -9.08 15.20
C LEU A 186 12.13 -8.57 14.14
N LEU A 187 12.10 -7.28 13.83
CA LEU A 187 13.05 -6.70 12.87
C LEU A 187 14.49 -6.79 13.36
N GLU A 188 14.71 -6.62 14.67
CA GLU A 188 16.05 -6.75 15.24
C GLU A 188 16.52 -8.20 15.21
N SER A 189 15.69 -9.17 15.62
CA SER A 189 16.03 -10.59 15.50
C SER A 189 16.32 -11.03 14.06
N ILE A 190 15.61 -10.47 13.08
CA ILE A 190 15.87 -10.71 11.66
C ILE A 190 17.26 -10.19 11.25
N LYS A 191 17.63 -8.98 11.68
CA LYS A 191 18.98 -8.44 11.41
C LYS A 191 20.07 -9.26 12.11
N GLU A 192 19.85 -9.66 13.36
CA GLU A 192 20.78 -10.50 14.13
C GLU A 192 21.01 -11.86 13.46
N LYS A 193 19.99 -12.42 12.81
CA LYS A 193 20.11 -13.65 12.00
C LYS A 193 20.93 -13.44 10.72
N GLY A 194 21.28 -12.21 10.36
CA GLY A 194 22.08 -11.87 9.18
C GLY A 194 21.27 -11.52 7.94
N ILE A 195 19.98 -11.17 8.09
CA ILE A 195 19.15 -10.66 7.00
C ILE A 195 19.30 -9.15 6.92
N TYR A 196 19.45 -8.62 5.72
CA TYR A 196 19.49 -7.18 5.50
C TYR A 196 18.07 -6.62 5.47
N VAL A 197 17.81 -5.55 6.22
CA VAL A 197 16.57 -4.78 6.14
C VAL A 197 16.87 -3.44 5.49
N VAL A 198 16.34 -3.22 4.29
CA VAL A 198 16.54 -1.98 3.53
C VAL A 198 15.20 -1.30 3.28
N PHE A 199 15.25 0.00 3.04
CA PHE A 199 14.06 0.80 2.87
C PHE A 199 14.03 1.52 1.53
N LEU A 200 12.84 1.55 0.95
CA LEU A 200 12.44 2.48 -0.11
C LEU A 200 11.26 3.31 0.38
N THR A 201 10.94 4.39 -0.31
CA THR A 201 9.72 5.15 -0.06
C THR A 201 8.84 5.09 -1.29
N LEU A 202 7.57 4.72 -1.12
CA LEU A 202 6.53 4.98 -2.11
C LEU A 202 5.32 5.59 -1.41
N HIS A 203 4.94 6.80 -1.81
CA HIS A 203 3.77 7.48 -1.28
C HIS A 203 2.51 6.92 -1.94
N VAL A 204 1.75 6.17 -1.16
CA VAL A 204 0.55 5.47 -1.61
C VAL A 204 -0.62 6.44 -1.64
N GLY A 205 -1.23 6.57 -2.81
CA GLY A 205 -2.48 7.30 -2.99
C GLY A 205 -3.69 6.43 -2.63
N LEU A 206 -4.84 7.06 -2.40
CA LEU A 206 -6.07 6.32 -2.09
C LEU A 206 -6.72 5.65 -3.31
N GLY A 207 -6.24 5.97 -4.51
CA GLY A 207 -6.57 5.27 -5.75
C GLY A 207 -6.29 3.76 -5.66
N THR A 208 -5.26 3.36 -4.91
CA THR A 208 -4.84 1.95 -4.73
C THR A 208 -5.93 1.05 -4.11
N PHE A 209 -6.94 1.61 -3.42
CA PHE A 209 -8.07 0.83 -2.88
C PHE A 209 -9.33 0.84 -3.74
N ARG A 210 -9.30 1.51 -4.90
CA ARG A 210 -10.47 1.53 -5.79
C ARG A 210 -10.56 0.20 -6.54
N PRO A 211 -11.76 -0.42 -6.62
CA PRO A 211 -11.96 -1.55 -7.52
C PRO A 211 -11.67 -1.15 -8.97
N VAL A 212 -11.16 -2.11 -9.74
CA VAL A 212 -11.05 -1.94 -11.20
C VAL A 212 -12.47 -1.91 -11.78
N LYS A 213 -12.80 -0.87 -12.55
CA LYS A 213 -14.15 -0.65 -13.12
C LYS A 213 -14.23 -0.92 -14.62
N VAL A 214 -13.14 -1.34 -15.24
CA VAL A 214 -13.07 -1.70 -16.65
C VAL A 214 -13.21 -3.20 -16.82
N ASP A 215 -13.79 -3.63 -17.93
CA ASP A 215 -14.01 -5.05 -18.21
C ASP A 215 -12.71 -5.77 -18.61
N ASP A 216 -11.91 -5.18 -19.51
CA ASP A 216 -10.56 -5.67 -19.79
C ASP A 216 -9.56 -5.01 -18.83
N VAL A 217 -8.80 -5.84 -18.13
CA VAL A 217 -7.70 -5.43 -17.26
C VAL A 217 -6.79 -4.43 -17.97
N LYS A 218 -6.49 -4.64 -19.26
CA LYS A 218 -5.56 -3.80 -20.03
C LYS A 218 -6.01 -2.34 -20.20
N ASP A 219 -7.29 -2.06 -20.04
CA ASP A 219 -7.83 -0.70 -20.17
C ASP A 219 -7.73 0.09 -18.86
N HIS A 220 -7.26 -0.55 -17.77
CA HIS A 220 -7.15 0.11 -16.47
C HIS A 220 -5.94 1.03 -16.44
N HIS A 221 -6.19 2.30 -16.12
CA HIS A 221 -5.15 3.29 -15.91
C HIS A 221 -4.85 3.40 -14.41
N MET A 222 -3.60 3.12 -14.05
CA MET A 222 -3.13 3.26 -12.68
C MET A 222 -2.91 4.74 -12.33
N HIS A 223 -3.20 5.11 -11.10
CA HIS A 223 -2.75 6.39 -10.57
C HIS A 223 -1.23 6.34 -10.35
N SER A 224 -0.53 7.38 -10.79
CA SER A 224 0.90 7.51 -10.57
C SER A 224 1.20 7.79 -9.09
N GLU A 225 2.20 7.10 -8.54
CA GLU A 225 2.65 7.27 -7.15
C GLU A 225 4.14 7.63 -7.15
N TYR A 226 4.52 8.59 -6.31
CA TYR A 226 5.92 8.99 -6.19
C TYR A 226 6.71 7.97 -5.38
N TYR A 227 7.91 7.63 -5.85
CA TYR A 227 8.82 6.75 -5.15
C TYR A 227 10.25 7.31 -5.10
N THR A 228 11.03 6.81 -4.15
CA THR A 228 12.48 6.99 -4.10
C THR A 228 13.15 5.74 -3.53
N ILE A 229 14.31 5.40 -4.08
CA ILE A 229 15.21 4.37 -3.57
C ILE A 229 16.64 4.94 -3.52
N SER A 230 17.29 4.81 -2.36
CA SER A 230 18.63 5.39 -2.13
C SER A 230 19.73 4.52 -2.73
N GLN A 231 20.90 5.12 -2.97
CA GLN A 231 22.09 4.39 -3.42
C GLN A 231 22.51 3.30 -2.43
N GLU A 232 22.43 3.57 -1.12
CA GLU A 232 22.72 2.58 -0.08
C GLU A 232 21.83 1.34 -0.18
N ALA A 233 20.51 1.53 -0.36
CA ALA A 233 19.58 0.41 -0.51
C ALA A 233 19.88 -0.39 -1.77
N VAL A 234 20.17 0.29 -2.88
CA VAL A 234 20.51 -0.32 -4.17
C VAL A 234 21.81 -1.13 -4.08
N ASP A 235 22.85 -0.59 -3.43
CA ASP A 235 24.13 -1.26 -3.27
C ASP A 235 23.99 -2.58 -2.50
N ILE A 236 23.22 -2.56 -1.40
CA ILE A 236 22.92 -3.77 -0.62
C ILE A 236 22.13 -4.78 -1.45
N ILE A 237 21.03 -4.35 -2.09
CA ILE A 237 20.17 -5.23 -2.88
C ILE A 237 20.96 -5.87 -4.04
N ASN A 238 21.68 -5.07 -4.82
CA ASN A 238 22.45 -5.55 -5.97
C ASN A 238 23.57 -6.50 -5.53
N ARG A 239 24.27 -6.19 -4.44
CA ARG A 239 25.31 -7.06 -3.89
C ARG A 239 24.73 -8.41 -3.49
N GLN A 240 23.70 -8.42 -2.64
CA GLN A 240 23.12 -9.67 -2.15
C GLN A 240 22.48 -10.50 -3.27
N LYS A 241 21.85 -9.84 -4.25
CA LYS A 241 21.35 -10.50 -5.47
C LYS A 241 22.49 -11.18 -6.25
N SER A 242 23.63 -10.48 -6.43
CA SER A 242 24.79 -11.04 -7.14
C SER A 242 25.44 -12.22 -6.41
N GLU A 243 25.32 -12.25 -5.07
CA GLU A 243 25.78 -13.34 -4.20
C GLU A 243 24.78 -14.51 -4.14
N GLY A 244 23.62 -14.40 -4.83
CA GLY A 244 22.62 -15.46 -4.96
C GLY A 244 21.61 -15.55 -3.82
N HIS A 245 21.51 -14.50 -3.00
CA HIS A 245 20.51 -14.34 -1.95
C HIS A 245 19.18 -13.81 -2.49
N LYS A 246 18.11 -13.99 -1.71
CA LYS A 246 16.76 -13.60 -2.13
C LYS A 246 16.48 -12.13 -1.82
N ILE A 247 15.74 -11.49 -2.71
CA ILE A 247 15.13 -10.19 -2.49
C ILE A 247 13.65 -10.39 -2.17
N ILE A 248 13.28 -10.10 -0.93
CA ILE A 248 11.94 -10.26 -0.40
C ILE A 248 11.28 -8.89 -0.27
N ALA A 249 10.27 -8.64 -1.09
CA ALA A 249 9.49 -7.42 -1.01
C ALA A 249 8.47 -7.51 0.14
N VAL A 250 8.46 -6.50 1.01
CA VAL A 250 7.44 -6.33 2.03
C VAL A 250 6.38 -5.36 1.52
N GLY A 251 5.28 -5.93 1.04
CA GLY A 251 4.14 -5.23 0.46
C GLY A 251 4.25 -5.03 -1.05
N THR A 252 3.09 -5.00 -1.70
CA THR A 252 2.95 -4.76 -3.14
C THR A 252 3.50 -3.41 -3.60
N THR A 253 3.55 -2.41 -2.72
CA THR A 253 4.19 -1.12 -3.01
C THR A 253 5.68 -1.26 -3.25
N SER A 254 6.37 -2.09 -2.45
CA SER A 254 7.80 -2.35 -2.63
C SER A 254 8.06 -3.12 -3.92
N VAL A 255 7.19 -4.07 -4.27
CA VAL A 255 7.22 -4.76 -5.57
C VAL A 255 7.14 -3.76 -6.71
N ARG A 256 6.11 -2.90 -6.71
CA ARG A 256 5.91 -1.91 -7.77
C ARG A 256 7.10 -0.97 -7.93
N THR A 257 7.69 -0.49 -6.83
CA THR A 257 8.90 0.34 -6.91
C THR A 257 10.07 -0.41 -7.52
N LEU A 258 10.42 -1.59 -7.00
CA LEU A 258 11.55 -2.38 -7.50
C LEU A 258 11.39 -2.77 -8.97
N GLU A 259 10.20 -3.21 -9.35
CA GLU A 259 9.92 -3.62 -10.73
C GLU A 259 9.85 -2.42 -11.67
N THR A 260 9.36 -1.25 -11.23
CA THR A 260 9.43 -0.01 -12.05
C THR A 260 10.87 0.37 -12.36
N VAL A 261 11.71 0.45 -11.33
CA VAL A 261 13.11 0.85 -11.48
C VAL A 261 13.84 -0.10 -12.42
N THR A 262 13.67 -1.40 -12.23
CA THR A 262 14.35 -2.40 -13.07
C THR A 262 13.86 -2.42 -14.50
N HIS A 263 12.54 -2.31 -14.76
CA HIS A 263 12.00 -2.24 -16.11
C HIS A 263 12.45 -0.98 -16.86
N ASN A 264 12.56 0.16 -16.16
CA ASN A 264 13.05 1.41 -16.76
C ASN A 264 14.56 1.40 -17.07
N ASN A 265 15.32 0.51 -16.42
CA ASN A 265 16.79 0.52 -16.45
C ASN A 265 17.40 -0.78 -16.97
N ASN A 266 16.75 -1.43 -17.95
CA ASN A 266 17.23 -2.68 -18.58
C ASN A 266 17.54 -3.78 -17.56
N SER A 267 16.57 -4.06 -16.68
CA SER A 267 16.64 -5.05 -15.59
C SER A 267 17.70 -4.75 -14.52
N LYS A 268 18.22 -3.51 -14.45
CA LYS A 268 19.16 -3.08 -13.39
C LYS A 268 18.44 -2.26 -12.35
N LEU A 269 18.68 -2.56 -11.07
CA LEU A 269 18.25 -1.69 -9.99
C LEU A 269 19.26 -0.54 -9.84
N VAL A 270 18.79 0.69 -9.93
CA VAL A 270 19.58 1.92 -9.77
C VAL A 270 18.94 2.85 -8.76
N ALA A 271 19.74 3.73 -8.15
CA ALA A 271 19.22 4.72 -7.22
C ALA A 271 18.50 5.82 -7.99
N GLU A 272 17.22 5.99 -7.74
CA GLU A 272 16.44 7.02 -8.40
C GLU A 272 15.21 7.43 -7.60
N SER A 273 14.59 8.51 -8.04
CA SER A 273 13.26 8.92 -7.61
C SER A 273 12.44 9.26 -8.82
N GLY A 274 11.15 8.93 -8.79
CA GLY A 274 10.29 9.16 -9.93
C GLY A 274 8.83 8.84 -9.61
N TRP A 275 8.05 8.69 -10.67
CA TRP A 275 6.65 8.33 -10.60
C TRP A 275 6.48 6.91 -11.13
N THR A 276 5.63 6.13 -10.50
CA THR A 276 5.23 4.81 -10.99
C THR A 276 3.72 4.71 -11.12
N ASP A 277 3.29 4.40 -12.32
CA ASP A 277 1.94 3.94 -12.67
C ASP A 277 1.99 2.46 -13.12
N ILE A 278 3.03 1.72 -12.75
CA ILE A 278 3.20 0.34 -13.19
C ILE A 278 1.99 -0.50 -12.76
N PHE A 279 1.42 -1.20 -13.74
CA PHE A 279 0.33 -2.14 -13.52
C PHE A 279 0.80 -3.58 -13.71
N ILE A 280 0.78 -4.35 -12.63
CA ILE A 280 1.28 -5.73 -12.59
C ILE A 280 0.08 -6.67 -12.59
N TYR A 281 -0.03 -7.50 -13.62
CA TYR A 281 -1.09 -8.50 -13.82
C TYR A 281 -0.50 -9.76 -14.49
N PRO A 282 -1.21 -10.91 -14.53
CA PRO A 282 -0.61 -12.15 -15.00
C PRO A 282 -0.03 -12.06 -16.42
N GLY A 283 1.17 -12.62 -16.57
CA GLY A 283 2.02 -12.42 -17.75
C GLY A 283 3.16 -11.40 -17.51
N PHE A 284 3.17 -10.71 -16.37
CA PHE A 284 4.27 -9.83 -15.99
C PHE A 284 5.55 -10.61 -15.63
N GLU A 285 6.68 -10.14 -16.14
CA GLU A 285 8.01 -10.69 -15.82
C GLU A 285 8.66 -9.90 -14.69
N PHE A 286 8.93 -10.58 -13.58
CA PHE A 286 9.59 -10.01 -12.40
C PHE A 286 11.11 -10.07 -12.57
N ASN A 287 11.77 -8.92 -12.56
CA ASN A 287 13.20 -8.82 -12.77
C ASN A 287 14.00 -9.11 -11.50
N ILE A 288 13.47 -8.72 -10.32
CA ILE A 288 14.29 -8.70 -9.09
C ILE A 288 13.62 -9.34 -7.88
N VAL A 289 12.29 -9.24 -7.73
CA VAL A 289 11.60 -9.75 -6.55
C VAL A 289 11.50 -11.27 -6.57
N ASP A 290 12.10 -11.93 -5.59
CA ASP A 290 12.09 -13.38 -5.45
C ASP A 290 10.93 -13.86 -4.58
N SER A 291 10.59 -13.15 -3.50
CA SER A 291 9.49 -13.50 -2.61
C SER A 291 8.70 -12.26 -2.17
N LEU A 292 7.45 -12.47 -1.76
CA LEU A 292 6.53 -11.38 -1.42
C LEU A 292 5.85 -11.65 -0.07
N ILE A 293 5.96 -10.71 0.86
CA ILE A 293 5.12 -10.64 2.05
C ILE A 293 4.00 -9.63 1.77
N THR A 294 2.73 -10.05 1.87
CA THR A 294 1.58 -9.18 1.60
C THR A 294 0.36 -9.52 2.48
N ASN A 295 -0.69 -8.73 2.41
CA ASN A 295 -2.00 -9.05 3.02
C ASN A 295 -2.86 -9.86 2.04
N PHE A 296 -4.05 -10.26 2.47
CA PHE A 296 -5.11 -10.75 1.58
C PHE A 296 -5.91 -9.57 0.98
N HIS A 297 -6.17 -9.61 -0.33
CA HIS A 297 -6.63 -8.48 -1.13
C HIS A 297 -8.07 -8.61 -1.62
N LEU A 298 -8.72 -7.49 -1.94
CA LEU A 298 -10.07 -7.43 -2.49
C LEU A 298 -10.25 -8.25 -3.77
N PRO A 299 -11.42 -8.87 -4.01
CA PRO A 299 -11.79 -9.33 -5.34
C PRO A 299 -11.75 -8.15 -6.33
N LYS A 300 -11.42 -8.44 -7.60
CA LYS A 300 -11.36 -7.45 -8.69
C LYS A 300 -10.47 -6.23 -8.39
N SER A 301 -9.42 -6.42 -7.59
CA SER A 301 -8.46 -5.36 -7.26
C SER A 301 -7.15 -5.52 -8.02
N THR A 302 -6.48 -4.39 -8.26
CA THR A 302 -5.14 -4.37 -8.85
C THR A 302 -4.13 -5.17 -8.02
N LEU A 303 -4.31 -5.19 -6.69
CA LEU A 303 -3.49 -5.99 -5.78
C LEU A 303 -3.71 -7.50 -5.95
N MET A 304 -4.95 -7.94 -6.18
CA MET A 304 -5.26 -9.34 -6.50
C MET A 304 -4.61 -9.77 -7.81
N MET A 305 -4.63 -8.89 -8.83
CA MET A 305 -3.98 -9.14 -10.11
C MET A 305 -2.45 -9.24 -9.95
N LEU A 306 -1.84 -8.40 -9.11
CA LEU A 306 -0.40 -8.43 -8.83
C LEU A 306 0.01 -9.75 -8.18
N VAL A 307 -0.69 -10.20 -7.12
CA VAL A 307 -0.33 -11.47 -6.47
C VAL A 307 -0.58 -12.67 -7.39
N SER A 308 -1.59 -12.58 -8.26
CA SER A 308 -1.88 -13.58 -9.30
C SER A 308 -0.92 -13.52 -10.50
N ALA A 309 -0.13 -12.45 -10.62
CA ALA A 309 1.02 -12.40 -11.54
C ALA A 309 2.25 -13.01 -10.89
N PHE A 310 2.39 -12.80 -9.57
CA PHE A 310 3.53 -13.30 -8.82
C PHE A 310 3.50 -14.82 -8.70
N SER A 311 2.34 -15.46 -8.50
CA SER A 311 2.18 -16.93 -8.57
C SER A 311 1.11 -17.30 -9.61
N LYS A 312 0.78 -18.59 -9.77
CA LYS A 312 -0.37 -18.97 -10.60
C LYS A 312 -1.66 -18.53 -9.94
N LYS A 313 -2.60 -18.02 -10.73
CA LYS A 313 -3.90 -17.54 -10.26
C LYS A 313 -4.63 -18.62 -9.45
N GLU A 314 -4.61 -19.86 -9.93
CA GLU A 314 -5.26 -20.99 -9.29
C GLU A 314 -4.71 -21.22 -7.87
N TYR A 315 -3.39 -21.15 -7.70
CA TYR A 315 -2.77 -21.33 -6.38
C TYR A 315 -3.13 -20.22 -5.40
N ILE A 316 -3.19 -18.97 -5.88
CA ILE A 316 -3.63 -17.82 -5.08
C ILE A 316 -5.07 -18.02 -4.63
N PHE A 317 -5.95 -18.44 -5.53
CA PHE A 317 -7.37 -18.63 -5.22
C PHE A 317 -7.58 -19.77 -4.22
N ASP A 318 -6.90 -20.90 -4.42
CA ASP A 318 -6.92 -22.01 -3.46
C ASP A 318 -6.39 -21.60 -2.09
N ALA A 319 -5.35 -20.78 -2.04
CA ALA A 319 -4.82 -20.21 -0.80
C ALA A 319 -5.84 -19.30 -0.11
N TYR A 320 -6.58 -18.47 -0.86
CA TYR A 320 -7.62 -17.58 -0.31
C TYR A 320 -8.82 -18.37 0.21
N GLU A 321 -9.23 -19.45 -0.47
CA GLU A 321 -10.27 -20.35 0.03
C GLU A 321 -9.84 -21.05 1.33
N LYS A 322 -8.61 -21.58 1.38
CA LYS A 322 -8.04 -22.15 2.61
C LYS A 322 -7.95 -21.10 3.74
N ALA A 323 -7.64 -19.85 3.41
CA ALA A 323 -7.60 -18.76 4.38
C ALA A 323 -8.98 -18.53 4.99
N LYS A 324 -10.05 -18.48 4.17
CA LYS A 324 -11.44 -18.40 4.66
C LYS A 324 -11.82 -19.60 5.53
N GLN A 325 -11.47 -20.81 5.12
CA GLN A 325 -11.73 -22.05 5.90
C GLN A 325 -11.03 -22.07 7.25
N ASN A 326 -9.92 -21.34 7.40
CA ASN A 326 -9.13 -21.27 8.62
C ASN A 326 -9.30 -19.91 9.33
N ASP A 327 -10.41 -19.21 9.12
CA ASP A 327 -10.76 -17.94 9.77
C ASP A 327 -9.64 -16.90 9.71
N PHE A 328 -9.01 -16.75 8.55
CA PHE A 328 -8.10 -15.63 8.32
C PHE A 328 -8.90 -14.34 8.23
N ARG A 329 -8.28 -13.28 8.74
CA ARG A 329 -8.76 -11.91 8.61
C ARG A 329 -8.11 -11.31 7.36
N PHE A 330 -8.86 -10.56 6.57
CA PHE A 330 -8.40 -10.04 5.28
C PHE A 330 -8.07 -8.54 5.40
N PHE A 331 -7.44 -7.97 4.36
CA PHE A 331 -7.15 -6.54 4.19
C PHE A 331 -6.10 -5.93 5.13
N SER A 332 -6.11 -4.60 5.25
CA SER A 332 -5.12 -3.77 5.93
C SER A 332 -4.80 -4.20 7.35
N PHE A 333 -5.80 -4.60 8.13
CA PHE A 333 -5.62 -5.06 9.52
C PHE A 333 -5.74 -6.57 9.68
N GLY A 334 -5.85 -7.27 8.55
CA GLY A 334 -6.01 -8.71 8.50
C GLY A 334 -4.74 -9.45 8.85
N ASP A 335 -4.61 -10.63 8.29
CA ASP A 335 -3.50 -11.53 8.41
C ASP A 335 -2.57 -11.38 7.18
N ALA A 336 -1.45 -12.09 7.20
CA ALA A 336 -0.41 -11.99 6.20
C ALA A 336 -0.29 -13.26 5.34
N MET A 337 0.28 -13.09 4.16
CA MET A 337 0.68 -14.15 3.25
C MET A 337 2.14 -13.93 2.85
N PHE A 338 2.95 -14.98 2.92
CA PHE A 338 4.31 -15.02 2.39
C PHE A 338 4.34 -15.96 1.19
N ILE A 339 4.46 -15.39 -0.01
CA ILE A 339 4.63 -16.12 -1.25
C ILE A 339 6.13 -16.33 -1.44
N ASN A 340 6.60 -17.52 -1.11
CA ASN A 340 7.99 -17.91 -1.21
C ASN A 340 8.32 -18.30 -2.65
N GLY A 341 9.13 -17.49 -3.33
CA GLY A 341 9.86 -17.97 -4.50
C GLY A 341 11.02 -18.82 -4.02
N GLY A 342 10.86 -20.14 -4.06
CA GLY A 342 11.98 -21.06 -4.01
C GLY A 342 13.00 -20.72 -5.12
N LYS A 343 14.22 -21.28 -5.03
CA LYS A 343 15.03 -21.37 -6.25
C LYS A 343 14.26 -22.25 -7.23
N ASN A 344 14.11 -21.82 -8.49
CA ASN A 344 13.85 -22.78 -9.56
C ASN A 344 14.96 -23.83 -9.44
N VAL A 345 14.58 -25.06 -9.08
CA VAL A 345 15.52 -26.20 -9.08
C VAL A 345 15.88 -26.51 -10.52
#